data_AF-A0AAD7X4Z7-F1
#
_entry.id   AF-A0AAD7X4Z7-F1
#
_cell.length_a   1.000
_cell.length_b   1.000
_cell.length_c   1.000
_cell.angle_alpha   90.00
_cell.angle_beta   90.00
_cell.angle_gamma   90.00
#
_symmetry.space_group_name_H-M   'P 1'
#
loop_
_entity.id
_entity.type
_entity.pdbx_description
1 polymer ?
#
loop_
_entity_poly.entity_id
_entity_poly.type
_entity_poly.pdbx_seq_one_letter_code
_entity_poly.pdbx_strand_id
1 'polypeptide(L)'
;MYKLNRTSEFVSGSCGPAEQKFFRQHAREIDGSGLERKRRIDMATENEQSAKKQRSERQAKESRKIARRAKLAKIEPILDLSLLTMARTNSELQDQLAWHREFIDVGPRAQKEMPMAKLLTSKALKLAALVEAVKRYNAAPPAVQPWLNVESLATDVVLDEEDEEDDEQ
;
A
#
# COMPACT_ATOMS: atom_id res chain seq x y z
N MET A 1 -30.27 3.43 -15.44
CA MET A 1 -31.27 2.40 -15.76
C MET A 1 -30.61 1.04 -15.60
N TYR A 2 -31.06 0.21 -14.65
CA TYR A 2 -30.54 -1.16 -14.55
C TYR A 2 -31.06 -1.99 -15.72
N LYS A 3 -30.16 -2.73 -16.38
CA LYS A 3 -30.51 -3.64 -17.47
C LYS A 3 -31.28 -4.82 -16.88
N LEU A 4 -32.59 -4.88 -17.12
CA LEU A 4 -33.41 -5.99 -16.66
C LEU A 4 -33.14 -7.21 -17.54
N ASN A 5 -32.84 -8.33 -16.90
CA ASN A 5 -32.79 -9.62 -17.57
C ASN A 5 -34.23 -9.96 -17.95
N ARG A 6 -34.51 -10.27 -19.23
CA ARG A 6 -35.85 -10.55 -19.77
C ARG A 6 -36.45 -11.88 -19.30
N THR A 7 -36.17 -12.27 -18.05
CA THR A 7 -36.60 -13.53 -17.44
C THR A 7 -38.11 -13.59 -17.24
N SER A 8 -38.75 -12.46 -16.93
CA SER A 8 -40.22 -12.39 -16.84
C SER A 8 -40.88 -12.65 -18.19
N GLU A 9 -40.38 -12.03 -19.25
CA GLU A 9 -40.85 -12.22 -20.63
C GLU A 9 -40.63 -13.67 -21.08
N PHE A 10 -39.46 -14.24 -20.80
CA PHE A 10 -39.16 -15.64 -21.10
C PHE A 10 -40.11 -16.61 -20.38
N VAL A 11 -40.32 -16.45 -19.07
CA VAL A 11 -41.24 -17.30 -18.30
C VAL A 11 -42.68 -17.16 -18.78
N SER A 12 -43.12 -15.96 -19.18
CA SER A 12 -44.45 -15.75 -19.74
C SER A 12 -44.66 -16.39 -21.12
N GLY A 13 -43.62 -16.43 -21.96
CA GLY A 13 -43.69 -16.98 -23.31
C GLY A 13 -43.45 -18.49 -23.39
N SER A 14 -42.72 -19.05 -22.41
CA SER A 14 -42.25 -20.44 -22.46
C SER A 14 -43.01 -21.38 -21.53
N CYS A 15 -43.65 -20.85 -20.48
CA CYS A 15 -44.27 -21.67 -19.45
C CYS A 15 -45.80 -21.53 -19.42
N GLY A 16 -46.49 -22.66 -19.29
CA GLY A 16 -47.95 -22.69 -19.15
C GLY A 16 -48.45 -22.19 -17.78
N PRO A 17 -49.76 -21.94 -17.62
CA PRO A 17 -50.32 -21.41 -16.38
C PRO A 17 -50.05 -22.28 -15.14
N ALA A 18 -50.01 -23.61 -15.31
CA ALA A 18 -49.74 -24.56 -14.23
C ALA A 18 -48.28 -24.47 -13.73
N GLU A 19 -47.32 -24.36 -14.66
CA GLU A 19 -45.89 -24.22 -14.35
C GLU A 19 -45.62 -22.88 -13.69
N GLN A 20 -46.23 -21.80 -14.18
CA GLN A 20 -46.12 -20.49 -13.55
C GLN A 20 -46.65 -20.50 -12.11
N LYS A 21 -47.75 -21.21 -11.84
CA LYS A 21 -48.28 -21.37 -10.47
C LYS A 21 -47.31 -22.16 -9.59
N PHE A 22 -46.74 -23.24 -10.10
CA PHE A 22 -45.72 -24.03 -9.41
C PHE A 22 -44.50 -23.18 -9.04
N PHE A 23 -43.92 -22.45 -10.00
CA PHE A 23 -42.77 -21.59 -9.75
C PHE A 23 -43.06 -20.50 -8.72
N ARG A 24 -44.25 -19.89 -8.76
CA ARG A 24 -44.64 -18.88 -7.74
C ARG A 24 -44.78 -19.49 -6.35
N GLN A 25 -45.32 -20.70 -6.26
CA GLN A 25 -45.46 -21.39 -4.97
C GLN A 25 -44.08 -21.75 -4.41
N HIS A 26 -43.21 -22.33 -5.25
CA HIS A 26 -41.88 -22.72 -4.83
C HIS A 26 -40.98 -21.52 -4.50
N ALA A 27 -41.11 -20.41 -5.25
CA ALA A 27 -40.44 -19.15 -4.91
C ALA A 27 -40.86 -18.63 -3.53
N ARG A 28 -42.16 -18.72 -3.17
CA ARG A 28 -42.64 -18.34 -1.83
C ARG A 28 -42.12 -19.26 -0.73
N GLU A 29 -41.98 -20.56 -1.00
CA GLU A 29 -41.38 -21.52 -0.07
C GLU A 29 -39.90 -21.17 0.18
N ILE A 30 -39.16 -20.84 -0.88
CA ILE A 30 -37.76 -20.40 -0.80
C ILE A 30 -37.65 -19.06 -0.09
N ASP A 31 -38.49 -18.08 -0.40
CA ASP A 31 -38.50 -16.78 0.29
C ASP A 31 -38.87 -16.93 1.78
N GLY A 32 -39.83 -17.82 2.07
CA GLY A 32 -40.27 -18.16 3.42
C GLY A 32 -39.22 -18.94 4.23
N SER A 33 -38.24 -19.58 3.58
CA SER A 33 -37.15 -20.29 4.24
C SER A 33 -36.18 -19.36 4.97
N GLY A 34 -36.17 -18.05 4.65
CA GLY A 34 -35.26 -17.07 5.26
C GLY A 34 -33.79 -17.23 4.87
N LEU A 35 -33.45 -18.15 3.96
CA LEU A 35 -32.08 -18.42 3.52
C LEU A 35 -31.40 -17.17 2.95
N GLU A 36 -32.10 -16.41 2.11
CA GLU A 36 -31.56 -15.18 1.53
C GLU A 36 -31.33 -14.10 2.58
N ARG A 37 -32.21 -14.00 3.59
CA ARG A 37 -32.00 -13.09 4.73
C ARG A 37 -30.76 -13.48 5.52
N LYS A 38 -30.59 -14.78 5.81
CA LYS A 38 -29.40 -15.29 6.50
C LYS A 38 -28.13 -15.00 5.69
N ARG A 39 -28.13 -15.32 4.39
CA ARG A 39 -27.02 -15.04 3.48
C ARG A 39 -26.63 -13.56 3.49
N ARG A 40 -27.60 -12.63 3.46
CA ARG A 40 -27.32 -11.19 3.51
C ARG A 40 -26.67 -10.77 4.83
N ILE A 41 -27.13 -11.33 5.94
CA ILE A 41 -26.52 -11.08 7.26
C ILE A 41 -25.09 -11.61 7.25
N ASP A 42 -24.88 -12.85 6.82
CA ASP A 42 -23.56 -13.48 6.77
C ASP A 42 -22.58 -12.65 5.91
N MET A 43 -23.00 -12.24 4.70
CA MET A 43 -22.20 -11.35 3.83
C MET A 43 -21.90 -10.00 4.50
N ALA A 44 -22.89 -9.39 5.16
CA ALA A 44 -22.67 -8.12 5.86
C ALA A 44 -21.68 -8.27 7.02
N THR A 45 -21.78 -9.36 7.79
CA THR A 45 -20.87 -9.63 8.91
C THR A 45 -19.44 -9.89 8.44
N GLU A 46 -19.26 -10.66 7.37
CA GLU A 46 -17.93 -10.94 6.80
C GLU A 46 -17.28 -9.68 6.25
N ASN A 47 -18.06 -8.85 5.54
CA ASN A 47 -17.59 -7.57 5.03
C ASN A 47 -17.17 -6.64 6.18
N GLU A 48 -17.93 -6.59 7.27
CA GLU A 48 -17.57 -5.79 8.44
C GLU A 48 -16.29 -6.28 9.11
N GLN A 49 -16.13 -7.60 9.27
CA GLN A 49 -14.92 -8.19 9.84
C GLN A 49 -13.69 -7.93 8.97
N SER A 50 -13.83 -8.14 7.66
CA SER A 50 -12.78 -7.85 6.68
C SER A 50 -12.39 -6.37 6.69
N ALA A 51 -13.36 -5.46 6.71
CA ALA A 51 -13.09 -4.02 6.80
C ALA A 51 -12.37 -3.64 8.11
N LYS A 52 -12.76 -4.23 9.26
CA LYS A 52 -12.08 -4.01 10.53
C LYS A 52 -10.63 -4.49 10.50
N LYS A 53 -10.38 -5.69 9.95
CA LYS A 53 -9.03 -6.25 9.78
C LYS A 53 -8.17 -5.38 8.87
N GLN A 54 -8.69 -4.97 7.72
CA GLN A 54 -7.96 -4.10 6.81
C GLN A 54 -7.62 -2.75 7.44
N ARG A 55 -8.55 -2.16 8.21
CA ARG A 55 -8.27 -0.91 8.94
C ARG A 55 -7.16 -1.06 9.97
N SER A 56 -7.18 -2.13 10.76
CA SER A 56 -6.13 -2.36 11.77
C SER A 56 -4.78 -2.62 11.13
N GLU A 57 -4.74 -3.35 10.01
CA GLU A 57 -3.51 -3.58 9.24
C GLU A 57 -2.98 -2.29 8.61
N ARG A 58 -3.85 -1.44 8.05
CA ARG A 58 -3.47 -0.12 7.52
C ARG A 58 -2.87 0.76 8.62
N GLN A 59 -3.50 0.84 9.79
CA GLN A 59 -2.98 1.58 10.95
C GLN A 59 -1.65 1.01 11.46
N ALA A 60 -1.49 -0.32 11.47
CA ALA A 60 -0.23 -0.96 11.84
C ALA A 60 0.89 -0.66 10.82
N LYS A 61 0.58 -0.67 9.51
CA LYS A 61 1.52 -0.30 8.45
C LYS A 61 1.93 1.18 8.57
N GLU A 62 0.97 2.06 8.80
CA GLU A 62 1.19 3.51 8.95
C GLU A 62 2.05 3.82 10.18
N SER A 63 1.70 3.29 11.35
CA SER A 63 2.50 3.47 12.57
C SER A 63 3.93 2.96 12.42
N ARG A 64 4.16 1.85 11.71
CA ARG A 64 5.51 1.36 11.38
C ARG A 64 6.25 2.30 10.43
N LYS A 65 5.58 2.85 9.41
CA LYS A 65 6.16 3.86 8.50
C LYS A 65 6.57 5.12 9.27
N ILE A 66 5.68 5.65 10.10
CA ILE A 66 5.94 6.83 10.96
C ILE A 66 7.11 6.56 11.90
N ALA A 67 7.10 5.43 12.62
CA ALA A 67 8.18 5.08 13.54
C ALA A 67 9.54 4.92 12.82
N ARG A 68 9.55 4.35 11.60
CA ARG A 68 10.76 4.27 10.77
C ARG A 68 11.25 5.66 10.38
N ARG A 69 10.37 6.52 9.87
CA ARG A 69 10.72 7.89 9.47
C ARG A 69 11.23 8.71 10.66
N ALA A 70 10.61 8.58 11.83
CA ALA A 70 11.06 9.22 13.07
C ALA A 70 12.42 8.72 13.55
N LYS A 71 12.76 7.44 13.33
CA LYS A 71 14.11 6.91 13.58
C LYS A 71 15.13 7.53 12.62
N LEU A 72 14.83 7.55 11.33
CA LEU A 72 15.71 8.14 10.32
C LEU A 72 15.94 9.64 10.57
N ALA A 73 14.91 10.39 10.98
CA ALA A 73 15.05 11.82 11.28
C ALA A 73 16.06 12.14 12.39
N LYS A 74 16.38 11.19 13.28
CA LYS A 74 17.37 11.36 14.35
C LYS A 74 18.82 11.11 13.88
N ILE A 75 18.98 10.60 12.67
CA ILE A 75 20.28 10.23 12.13
C ILE A 75 20.93 11.47 11.55
N GLU A 76 22.15 11.76 12.01
CA GLU A 76 22.96 12.84 11.43
C GLU A 76 23.47 12.38 10.05
N PRO A 77 23.13 13.08 8.96
CA PRO A 77 23.51 12.68 7.63
C PRO A 77 24.99 12.94 7.37
N ILE A 78 25.66 11.98 6.73
CA ILE A 78 27.06 12.13 6.34
C ILE A 78 27.12 12.76 4.94
N LEU A 79 27.41 14.06 4.89
CA LEU A 79 27.55 14.81 3.63
C LEU A 79 29.00 15.02 3.19
N ASP A 80 29.96 14.73 4.07
CA ASP A 80 31.38 14.77 3.73
C ASP A 80 31.84 13.40 3.19
N LEU A 81 32.36 13.42 1.97
CA LEU A 81 32.93 12.25 1.30
C LEU A 81 34.13 11.67 2.07
N SER A 82 34.88 12.48 2.80
CA SER A 82 36.03 12.02 3.58
C SER A 82 35.65 11.09 4.73
N LEU A 83 34.41 11.21 5.23
CA LEU A 83 33.87 10.43 6.34
C LEU A 83 33.25 9.11 5.89
N LEU A 84 33.00 8.94 4.58
CA LEU A 84 32.47 7.73 3.96
C LEU A 84 33.57 6.71 3.68
N THR A 85 34.06 6.06 4.74
CA THR A 85 35.14 5.07 4.65
C THR A 85 34.67 3.65 4.96
N MET A 86 35.50 2.67 4.59
CA MET A 86 35.30 1.25 4.93
C MET A 86 35.34 0.96 6.43
N ALA A 87 35.70 1.93 7.29
CA ALA A 87 35.67 1.78 8.74
C ALA A 87 34.23 1.79 9.32
N ARG A 88 33.26 2.33 8.59
CA ARG A 88 31.86 2.43 9.03
C ARG A 88 31.16 1.08 9.11
N THR A 89 30.21 0.94 10.02
CA THR A 89 29.47 -0.32 10.19
C THR A 89 28.48 -0.52 9.05
N ASN A 90 28.19 -1.77 8.68
CA ASN A 90 27.23 -2.07 7.60
C ASN A 90 25.81 -1.57 7.92
N SER A 91 25.43 -1.56 9.20
CA SER A 91 24.17 -0.99 9.70
C SER A 91 24.11 0.52 9.50
N GLU A 92 25.16 1.24 9.90
CA GLU A 92 25.29 2.69 9.71
C GLU A 92 25.15 3.07 8.24
N LEU A 93 25.80 2.33 7.33
CA LEU A 93 25.69 2.57 5.89
C LEU A 93 24.28 2.32 5.37
N GLN A 94 23.57 1.30 5.88
CA GLN A 94 22.17 1.06 5.52
C GLN A 94 21.24 2.17 6.00
N ASP A 95 21.47 2.64 7.22
CA ASP A 95 20.70 3.73 7.82
C ASP A 95 20.90 5.04 7.05
N GLN A 96 22.15 5.36 6.69
CA GLN A 96 22.48 6.49 5.83
C GLN A 96 21.84 6.36 4.44
N LEU A 97 21.90 5.17 3.82
CA LEU A 97 21.25 4.93 2.53
C LEU A 97 19.73 5.16 2.60
N ALA A 98 19.09 4.64 3.65
CA ALA A 98 17.67 4.83 3.89
C ALA A 98 17.33 6.31 4.11
N TRP A 99 18.17 7.04 4.84
CA TRP A 99 18.04 8.47 5.05
C TRP A 99 18.11 9.26 3.74
N HIS A 100 19.18 9.06 2.95
CA HIS A 100 19.37 9.74 1.66
C HIS A 100 18.20 9.46 0.71
N ARG A 101 17.67 8.24 0.70
CA ARG A 101 16.56 7.84 -0.17
C ARG A 101 15.19 8.38 0.28
N GLU A 102 15.02 8.68 1.57
CA GLU A 102 13.78 9.24 2.12
C GLU A 102 13.75 10.77 2.01
N PHE A 103 14.89 11.44 2.25
CA PHE A 103 14.93 12.91 2.38
C PHE A 103 15.59 13.64 1.21
N ILE A 104 16.48 13.01 0.43
CA ILE A 104 17.14 13.66 -0.71
C ILE A 104 16.52 13.19 -2.02
N ASP A 105 16.33 11.88 -2.18
CA ASP A 105 15.73 11.29 -3.38
C ASP A 105 14.20 11.21 -3.26
N VAL A 106 13.57 12.40 -3.33
CA VAL A 106 12.11 12.61 -3.18
C VAL A 106 11.33 12.28 -4.47
N GLY A 107 12.00 11.83 -5.53
CA GLY A 107 11.35 11.47 -6.78
C GLY A 107 10.38 10.29 -6.69
N PRO A 108 9.50 10.09 -7.70
CA PRO A 108 8.66 8.91 -7.83
C PRO A 108 9.48 7.62 -7.73
N ARG A 109 8.92 6.54 -7.17
CA ARG A 109 9.66 5.28 -6.91
C ARG A 109 10.41 4.72 -8.13
N ALA A 110 9.83 4.87 -9.33
CA ALA A 110 10.43 4.42 -10.60
C ALA A 110 11.60 5.30 -11.09
N GLN A 111 11.67 6.55 -10.61
CA GLN A 111 12.68 7.54 -10.97
C GLN A 111 13.71 7.77 -9.85
N LYS A 112 13.61 7.01 -8.74
CA LYS A 112 14.59 7.08 -7.66
C LYS A 112 15.93 6.58 -8.15
N GLU A 113 16.89 7.49 -8.18
CA GLU A 113 18.26 7.23 -8.55
C GLU A 113 19.00 6.43 -7.46
N MET A 114 18.51 6.45 -6.21
CA MET A 114 19.06 5.64 -5.13
C MET A 114 18.49 4.21 -5.13
N PRO A 115 19.34 3.19 -5.33
CA PRO A 115 18.88 1.81 -5.32
C PRO A 115 18.38 1.36 -3.95
N MET A 116 17.51 0.35 -3.95
CA MET A 116 17.03 -0.28 -2.72
C MET A 116 18.18 -0.96 -1.97
N ALA A 117 18.20 -0.83 -0.65
CA ALA A 117 19.21 -1.47 0.20
C ALA A 117 19.31 -3.00 0.02
N LYS A 118 18.21 -3.66 -0.39
CA LYS A 118 18.17 -5.10 -0.71
C LYS A 118 19.01 -5.46 -1.94
N LEU A 119 19.17 -4.54 -2.89
CA LEU A 119 19.97 -4.75 -4.11
C LEU A 119 21.48 -4.55 -3.85
N LEU A 120 21.82 -3.86 -2.76
CA LEU A 120 23.20 -3.56 -2.37
C LEU A 120 23.67 -4.59 -1.33
N THR A 121 24.07 -5.78 -1.79
CA THR A 121 24.47 -6.89 -0.91
C THR A 121 25.83 -6.64 -0.25
N SER A 122 26.78 -6.05 -0.97
CA SER A 122 28.15 -5.82 -0.49
C SER A 122 28.31 -4.42 0.13
N LYS A 123 29.22 -4.31 1.09
CA LYS A 123 29.58 -3.04 1.73
C LYS A 123 30.15 -2.02 0.73
N ALA A 124 30.94 -2.50 -0.24
CA ALA A 124 31.52 -1.67 -1.28
C ALA A 124 30.45 -1.03 -2.16
N LEU A 125 29.41 -1.78 -2.55
CA LEU A 125 28.30 -1.25 -3.34
C LEU A 125 27.49 -0.22 -2.54
N LYS A 126 27.28 -0.44 -1.24
CA LYS A 126 26.63 0.54 -0.36
C LYS A 126 27.41 1.86 -0.27
N LEU A 127 28.72 1.78 -0.12
CA LEU A 127 29.58 2.95 -0.10
C LEU A 127 29.59 3.67 -1.44
N ALA A 128 29.70 2.95 -2.56
CA ALA A 128 29.66 3.55 -3.88
C ALA A 128 28.35 4.31 -4.12
N ALA A 129 27.21 3.71 -3.78
CA ALA A 129 25.90 4.35 -3.86
C ALA A 129 25.78 5.59 -2.97
N LEU A 130 26.29 5.54 -1.73
CA LEU A 130 26.32 6.70 -0.83
C LEU A 130 27.21 7.82 -1.36
N VAL A 131 28.40 7.49 -1.85
CA VAL A 131 29.32 8.48 -2.44
C VAL A 131 28.67 9.18 -3.63
N GLU A 132 27.98 8.44 -4.50
CA GLU A 132 27.25 9.01 -5.62
C GLU A 132 26.08 9.90 -5.17
N ALA A 133 25.32 9.47 -4.15
CA ALA A 133 24.24 10.26 -3.56
C ALA A 133 24.75 11.60 -3.01
N VAL A 134 25.84 11.57 -2.25
CA VAL A 134 26.46 12.75 -1.65
C VAL A 134 27.04 13.67 -2.73
N LYS A 135 27.67 13.12 -3.78
CA LYS A 135 28.12 13.91 -4.93
C LYS A 135 26.96 14.65 -5.61
N ARG A 136 25.83 13.97 -5.84
CA ARG A 136 24.63 14.59 -6.42
C ARG A 136 24.08 15.70 -5.53
N TYR A 137 23.99 15.45 -4.23
CA TYR A 137 23.57 16.45 -3.26
C TYR A 137 24.49 17.68 -3.26
N ASN A 138 25.81 17.47 -3.27
CA ASN A 138 26.79 18.57 -3.27
C ASN A 138 26.81 19.34 -4.60
N ALA A 139 26.47 18.70 -5.72
CA ALA A 139 26.40 19.34 -7.03
C ALA A 139 25.14 20.21 -7.21
N ALA A 140 24.01 19.78 -6.65
CA ALA A 140 22.74 20.49 -6.72
C ALA A 140 22.01 20.42 -5.37
N PRO A 141 22.46 21.20 -4.36
CA PRO A 141 21.82 21.19 -3.06
C PRO A 141 20.39 21.77 -3.19
N PRO A 142 19.37 21.10 -2.64
CA PRO A 142 18.00 21.59 -2.68
C PRO A 142 17.90 22.95 -1.94
N ALA A 143 17.11 23.87 -2.48
CA ALA A 143 16.97 25.24 -1.97
C ALA A 143 16.45 25.31 -0.52
N VAL A 144 15.79 24.26 -0.05
CA VAL A 144 15.36 24.07 1.34
C VAL A 144 15.83 22.69 1.77
N GLN A 145 16.43 22.57 2.95
CA GLN A 145 16.80 21.26 3.51
C GLN A 145 15.53 20.59 4.09
N PRO A 146 14.95 19.58 3.42
CA PRO A 146 13.64 19.05 3.77
C PRO A 146 13.59 18.38 5.16
N TRP A 147 14.74 17.99 5.72
CA TRP A 147 14.82 17.36 7.04
C TRP A 147 14.89 18.34 8.22
N LEU A 148 15.13 19.64 7.99
CA LEU A 148 15.10 20.67 9.04
C LEU A 148 13.67 21.14 9.35
N ASN A 149 12.72 20.90 8.43
CA ASN A 149 11.30 21.25 8.61
C ASN A 149 10.49 20.07 9.17
N VAL A 150 10.74 19.75 10.45
CA VAL A 150 10.06 18.65 11.18
C VAL A 150 8.55 18.88 11.32
N GLU A 151 8.09 20.14 11.22
CA GLU A 151 6.67 20.54 11.34
C GLU A 151 5.80 20.19 10.12
N SER A 152 6.39 19.88 8.97
CA SER A 152 5.64 19.48 7.75
C SER A 152 5.38 17.97 7.63
N LEU A 153 5.88 17.16 8.59
CA LEU A 153 5.83 15.69 8.51
C LEU A 153 4.44 15.06 8.66
N ALA A 154 3.41 15.84 9.00
CA ALA A 154 2.06 15.34 9.26
C ALA A 154 1.17 15.21 8.00
N THR A 155 1.54 15.83 6.87
CA THR A 155 0.60 16.03 5.76
C THR A 155 0.93 15.30 4.45
N ASP A 156 2.19 14.91 4.20
CA ASP A 156 2.54 14.14 3.00
C ASP A 156 2.63 12.64 3.29
N VAL A 157 1.47 12.04 3.51
CA VAL A 157 1.27 10.60 3.34
C VAL A 157 0.48 10.44 2.06
N VAL A 158 1.20 10.37 0.93
CA VAL A 158 0.63 9.82 -0.30
C VAL A 158 0.14 8.42 0.06
N LEU A 159 -1.18 8.27 0.07
CA LEU A 159 -1.87 6.99 0.06
C LEU A 159 -1.39 6.27 -1.21
N ASP A 160 -0.36 5.43 -1.07
CA ASP A 160 -0.17 4.28 -1.96
C ASP A 160 -1.37 3.35 -1.71
N GLU A 161 -2.54 3.76 -2.21
CA GLU A 161 -3.64 2.89 -2.57
C GLU A 161 -3.21 2.20 -3.86
N GLU A 162 -2.57 1.03 -3.75
CA GLU A 162 -2.55 -0.05 -4.74
C GLU A 162 -1.49 -1.07 -4.30
N ASP A 163 -1.95 -2.08 -3.57
CA ASP A 163 -1.32 -3.41 -3.48
C ASP A 163 -2.50 -4.39 -3.27
N GLU A 164 -3.39 -4.44 -4.27
CA GLU A 164 -4.14 -5.65 -4.63
C GLU A 164 -3.35 -6.29 -5.78
N GLU A 165 -2.30 -7.05 -5.46
CA GLU A 165 -1.76 -8.03 -6.40
C GLU A 165 -1.92 -9.42 -5.80
N ASP A 166 -2.78 -10.16 -6.50
CA ASP A 166 -3.12 -11.56 -6.38
C ASP A 166 -1.89 -12.47 -6.26
N ASP A 167 -1.77 -13.17 -5.13
CA ASP A 167 -1.01 -14.42 -5.05
C ASP A 167 -1.98 -15.60 -5.34
N GLU A 168 -2.37 -15.76 -6.61
CA GLU A 168 -2.87 -17.03 -7.17
C GLU A 168 -2.11 -17.37 -8.46
N GLN A 169 -1.09 -18.24 -8.35
CA GLN A 169 -0.95 -19.51 -9.08
C GLN A 169 0.43 -20.16 -8.85
#